data_AF-A0A968ZAX5-F1
#
_entry.id   AF-A0A968ZAX5-F1
#
_cell.length_a   1.000
_cell.length_b   1.000
_cell.length_c   1.000
_cell.angle_alpha   90.00
_cell.angle_beta   90.00
_cell.angle_gamma   90.00
#
_symmetry.space_group_name_H-M   'P 1'
#
loop_
_entity.id
_entity.type
_entity.pdbx_description
1 polymer ?
#
loop_
_entity_poly.entity_id
_entity_poly.type
_entity_poly.pdbx_seq_one_letter_code
_entity_poly.pdbx_strand_id
1 'polypeptide(L)'
;MQPSDINLENPHYAYMFGFIQTDGHLYNTTRDRGRVSIEISKQDEDILWAFKNLIPFNSSITERERTTNFSNHCTSVIWRVYKKKFRDYLELWGLLSGCKSEAIKPPTCKFSKVDYFRGLIDGDGSLGLTSKEFPFLSLVTSSSYIITEYLELIHEITGKTKTSNRNARDKIYNVVVYKEDAQLLASYLYYKGCLALSRKLLKASQVLNWKHPDRMKRIDNRKRWTPEEDRFITAHSVKHSMEVLERSRSSIELRLWKLNKLASNS
;
A
#
# COMPACT_ATOMS: atom_id res chain seq x y z
N MET A 1 -8.01 -31.06 -12.88
CA MET A 1 -7.92 -29.66 -13.35
C MET A 1 -6.62 -29.55 -14.15
N GLN A 2 -6.70 -29.28 -15.45
CA GLN A 2 -5.53 -29.22 -16.33
C GLN A 2 -4.64 -28.00 -15.96
N PRO A 3 -3.31 -28.03 -16.14
CA PRO A 3 -2.38 -26.98 -15.66
C PRO A 3 -2.39 -25.66 -16.46
N SER A 4 -3.47 -25.32 -17.17
CA SER A 4 -3.53 -24.20 -18.12
C SER A 4 -3.79 -22.82 -17.50
N ASP A 5 -4.19 -22.73 -16.23
CA ASP A 5 -4.84 -21.51 -15.71
C ASP A 5 -3.99 -20.69 -14.71
N ILE A 6 -2.68 -20.99 -14.59
CA ILE A 6 -1.77 -20.20 -13.73
C ILE A 6 -1.27 -18.97 -14.49
N ASN A 7 -1.94 -17.84 -14.30
CA ASN A 7 -1.55 -16.55 -14.84
C ASN A 7 -2.06 -15.42 -13.93
N LEU A 8 -1.51 -14.21 -14.08
CA LEU A 8 -1.88 -13.07 -13.24
C LEU A 8 -3.12 -12.32 -13.70
N GLU A 9 -3.74 -12.66 -14.83
CA GLU A 9 -5.08 -12.15 -15.17
C GLU A 9 -6.14 -12.76 -14.26
N ASN A 10 -5.88 -13.95 -13.71
CA ASN A 10 -6.69 -14.54 -12.65
C ASN A 10 -6.53 -13.74 -11.33
N PRO A 11 -7.64 -13.22 -10.76
CA PRO A 11 -7.64 -12.45 -9.52
C PRO A 11 -6.90 -13.08 -8.35
N HIS A 12 -7.03 -14.39 -8.15
CA HIS A 12 -6.45 -15.07 -7.00
C HIS A 12 -4.93 -15.20 -7.11
N TYR A 13 -4.41 -15.44 -8.32
CA TYR A 13 -2.96 -15.50 -8.55
C TYR A 13 -2.34 -14.10 -8.49
N ALA A 14 -3.01 -13.05 -9.00
CA ALA A 14 -2.57 -11.66 -8.85
C ALA A 14 -2.48 -11.24 -7.38
N TYR A 15 -3.53 -11.52 -6.60
CA TYR A 15 -3.54 -11.26 -5.16
C TYR A 15 -2.43 -12.02 -4.43
N MET A 16 -2.30 -13.33 -4.67
CA MET A 16 -1.25 -14.13 -4.06
C MET A 16 0.14 -13.62 -4.43
N PHE A 17 0.37 -13.19 -5.67
CA PHE A 17 1.64 -12.64 -6.10
C PHE A 17 1.98 -11.32 -5.38
N GLY A 18 1.02 -10.39 -5.28
CA GLY A 18 1.20 -9.17 -4.50
C GLY A 18 1.54 -9.47 -3.04
N PHE A 19 0.82 -10.40 -2.42
CA PHE A 19 1.08 -10.82 -1.04
C PHE A 19 2.46 -11.50 -0.87
N ILE A 20 2.91 -12.29 -1.84
CA ILE A 20 4.25 -12.89 -1.84
C ILE A 20 5.35 -11.83 -1.97
N GLN A 21 5.10 -10.71 -2.65
CA GLN A 21 6.10 -9.66 -2.77
C GLN A 21 6.36 -8.92 -1.45
N THR A 22 5.38 -8.87 -0.55
CA THR A 22 5.49 -8.24 0.78
C THR A 22 6.03 -9.23 1.80
N ASP A 23 5.25 -10.27 2.11
CA ASP A 23 5.50 -11.19 3.23
C ASP A 23 6.19 -12.49 2.79
N GLY A 24 6.42 -12.65 1.49
CA GLY A 24 7.01 -13.84 0.91
C GLY A 24 8.53 -13.76 0.78
N HIS A 25 9.19 -14.86 1.11
CA HIS A 25 10.61 -15.06 0.86
C HIS A 25 10.81 -16.11 -0.23
N LEU A 26 11.63 -15.77 -1.24
CA LEU A 26 12.07 -16.70 -2.28
C LEU A 26 13.52 -17.05 -2.01
N TYR A 27 13.77 -18.31 -1.72
CA TYR A 27 15.09 -18.86 -1.48
C TYR A 27 15.43 -19.83 -2.60
N ASN A 28 16.49 -19.53 -3.34
CA ASN A 28 17.04 -20.39 -4.39
C ASN A 28 18.46 -20.79 -4.04
N THR A 29 18.82 -22.01 -4.40
CA THR A 29 20.16 -22.59 -4.21
C THR A 29 20.58 -23.33 -5.47
N THR A 30 21.85 -23.74 -5.51
CA THR A 30 22.36 -24.57 -6.60
C THR A 30 21.59 -25.90 -6.69
N ARG A 31 21.57 -26.50 -7.89
CA ARG A 31 20.93 -27.80 -8.17
C ARG A 31 19.39 -27.80 -8.03
N ASP A 32 18.73 -26.74 -8.51
CA ASP A 32 17.25 -26.61 -8.53
C ASP A 32 16.55 -26.70 -7.17
N ARG A 33 17.32 -26.59 -6.09
CA ARG A 33 16.80 -26.58 -4.72
C ARG A 33 16.36 -25.17 -4.37
N GLY A 34 15.24 -25.07 -3.67
CA GLY A 34 14.70 -23.79 -3.25
C GLY A 34 13.30 -23.91 -2.68
N ARG A 35 12.80 -22.79 -2.17
CA ARG A 35 11.43 -22.67 -1.68
C ARG A 35 10.94 -21.24 -1.78
N VAL A 36 9.63 -21.09 -1.94
CA VAL A 36 8.94 -19.88 -1.51
C VAL A 36 8.30 -20.16 -0.16
N SER A 37 8.33 -19.18 0.73
CA SER A 37 7.71 -19.26 2.05
C SER A 37 7.06 -17.95 2.45
N ILE A 38 5.91 -18.02 3.10
CA ILE A 38 5.24 -16.89 3.74
C ILE A 38 5.10 -17.25 5.22
N GLU A 39 5.47 -16.34 6.13
CA GLU A 39 5.30 -16.49 7.58
C GLU A 39 4.49 -15.30 8.09
N ILE A 40 3.31 -15.55 8.65
CA ILE A 40 2.39 -14.51 9.15
C ILE A 40 1.83 -14.91 10.52
N SER A 41 1.12 -13.98 11.17
CA SER A 41 0.41 -14.24 12.43
C SER A 41 -0.63 -15.35 12.25
N LYS A 42 -0.81 -16.20 13.28
CA LYS A 42 -1.86 -17.23 13.33
C LYS A 42 -3.28 -16.68 13.09
N GLN A 43 -3.54 -15.43 13.45
CA GLN A 43 -4.83 -14.78 13.17
C GLN A 43 -5.18 -14.69 11.68
N ASP A 44 -4.16 -14.63 10.82
CA ASP A 44 -4.29 -14.47 9.37
C ASP A 44 -4.09 -15.80 8.62
N GLU A 45 -4.16 -16.96 9.29
CA GLU A 45 -3.80 -18.26 8.71
C GLU A 45 -4.70 -18.73 7.56
N ASP A 46 -5.95 -18.24 7.52
CA ASP A 46 -6.95 -18.55 6.51
C ASP A 46 -6.44 -18.25 5.09
N ILE A 47 -5.64 -17.19 4.94
CA ILE A 47 -5.05 -16.81 3.66
C ILE A 47 -4.04 -17.84 3.15
N LEU A 48 -3.30 -18.51 4.05
CA LEU A 48 -2.32 -19.52 3.68
C LEU A 48 -3.01 -20.81 3.22
N TRP A 49 -4.15 -21.15 3.84
CA TRP A 49 -4.99 -22.25 3.38
C TRP A 49 -5.60 -21.96 2.00
N ALA A 50 -6.03 -20.72 1.76
CA ALA A 50 -6.49 -20.28 0.45
C ALA A 50 -5.38 -20.44 -0.62
N PHE A 51 -4.15 -20.01 -0.32
CA PHE A 51 -3.01 -20.20 -1.24
C PHE A 51 -2.67 -21.66 -1.48
N LYS A 52 -2.70 -22.49 -0.43
CA LYS A 52 -2.47 -23.94 -0.54
C LYS A 52 -3.48 -24.61 -1.46
N ASN A 53 -4.76 -24.22 -1.40
CA ASN A 53 -5.83 -24.76 -2.24
C ASN A 53 -5.80 -24.18 -3.67
N LEU A 54 -5.29 -22.96 -3.82
CA LEU A 54 -5.20 -22.27 -5.12
C LEU A 54 -4.14 -22.89 -6.04
N ILE A 55 -3.01 -23.36 -5.49
CA ILE A 55 -1.91 -23.86 -6.32
C ILE A 55 -2.03 -25.38 -6.54
N PRO A 56 -1.77 -25.89 -7.76
CA PRO A 56 -1.82 -27.32 -8.06
C PRO A 56 -0.52 -28.04 -7.65
N PHE A 57 0.21 -27.51 -6.66
CA PHE A 57 1.49 -28.03 -6.21
C PHE A 57 1.44 -28.39 -4.74
N ASN A 58 2.13 -29.47 -4.38
CA ASN A 58 2.30 -29.84 -2.99
C ASN A 58 2.99 -28.69 -2.23
N SER A 59 2.33 -28.28 -1.15
CA SER A 59 2.79 -27.25 -0.24
C SER A 59 2.44 -27.65 1.19
N SER A 60 3.19 -27.12 2.15
CA SER A 60 3.01 -27.42 3.58
C SER A 60 2.66 -26.15 4.34
N ILE A 61 1.81 -26.29 5.35
CA ILE A 61 1.54 -25.27 6.36
C ILE A 61 2.01 -25.83 7.70
N THR A 62 2.84 -25.08 8.41
CA THR A 62 3.37 -25.46 9.73
C THR A 62 3.28 -24.29 10.68
N GLU A 63 3.07 -24.55 11.96
CA GLU A 63 3.05 -23.52 12.99
C GLU A 63 4.42 -23.38 13.65
N ARG A 64 4.66 -22.20 14.21
CA ARG A 64 5.85 -21.91 14.99
C ARG A 64 5.48 -21.02 16.16
N GLU A 65 5.82 -21.46 17.36
CA GLU A 65 5.73 -20.63 18.55
C GLU A 65 7.08 -20.01 18.87
N ARG A 66 7.06 -18.72 19.20
CA ARG A 66 8.24 -17.97 19.63
C ARG A 66 7.88 -17.05 20.79
N THR A 67 8.73 -17.07 21.80
CA THR A 67 8.84 -15.97 22.76
C THR A 67 9.66 -14.87 22.10
N THR A 68 9.15 -13.65 22.08
CA THR A 68 9.85 -12.47 21.56
C THR A 68 9.98 -11.43 22.67
N ASN A 69 10.87 -10.46 22.50
CA ASN A 69 11.04 -9.35 23.45
C ASN A 69 9.76 -8.51 23.67
N PHE A 70 8.74 -8.69 22.82
CA PHE A 70 7.48 -7.95 22.84
C PHE A 70 6.27 -8.80 23.27
N SER A 71 6.43 -10.12 23.35
CA SER A 71 5.32 -11.06 23.57
C SER A 71 5.84 -12.43 24.01
N ASN A 72 5.27 -12.96 25.10
CA ASN A 72 5.67 -14.25 25.65
C ASN A 72 5.24 -15.44 24.77
N HIS A 73 4.19 -15.27 23.95
CA HIS A 73 3.61 -16.33 23.11
C HIS A 73 3.13 -15.76 21.75
N CYS A 74 4.04 -15.60 20.80
CA CYS A 74 3.67 -15.31 19.41
C CYS A 74 3.65 -16.62 18.61
N THR A 75 2.46 -16.99 18.13
CA THR A 75 2.29 -18.09 17.18
C THR A 75 2.25 -17.53 15.75
N SER A 76 3.21 -17.95 14.92
CA SER A 76 3.22 -17.71 13.48
C SER A 76 2.89 -18.98 12.71
N VAL A 77 2.33 -18.80 11.52
CA VAL A 77 2.02 -19.89 10.59
C VAL A 77 2.83 -19.68 9.33
N ILE A 78 3.44 -20.77 8.86
CA ILE A 78 4.40 -20.75 7.76
C ILE A 78 3.89 -21.65 6.65
N TRP A 79 3.60 -21.06 5.49
CA TRP A 79 3.34 -21.78 4.25
C TRP A 79 4.64 -21.94 3.45
N ARG A 80 4.89 -23.11 2.87
CA ARG A 80 6.08 -23.39 2.05
C ARG A 80 5.74 -24.17 0.78
N VAL A 81 6.38 -23.80 -0.32
CA VAL A 81 6.29 -24.51 -1.61
C VAL A 81 7.70 -24.77 -2.14
N TYR A 82 8.03 -26.04 -2.36
CA TYR A 82 9.35 -26.48 -2.83
C TYR A 82 9.39 -26.79 -4.34
N LYS A 83 8.24 -26.71 -5.03
CA LYS A 83 8.17 -27.08 -6.44
C LYS A 83 8.86 -26.02 -7.32
N LYS A 84 9.88 -26.44 -8.08
CA LYS A 84 10.63 -25.56 -9.00
C LYS A 84 9.71 -24.82 -9.97
N LYS A 85 8.78 -25.53 -10.63
CA LYS A 85 7.82 -24.95 -11.58
C LYS A 85 7.03 -23.76 -10.99
N PHE A 86 6.69 -23.80 -9.70
CA PHE A 86 6.01 -22.66 -9.05
C PHE A 86 6.94 -21.46 -8.89
N ARG A 87 8.19 -21.69 -8.47
CA ARG A 87 9.21 -20.63 -8.38
C ARG A 87 9.51 -20.03 -9.75
N ASP A 88 9.57 -20.84 -10.79
CA ASP A 88 9.78 -20.38 -12.16
C ASP A 88 8.66 -19.42 -12.61
N TYR A 89 7.39 -19.68 -12.25
CA TYR A 89 6.30 -18.72 -12.50
C TYR A 89 6.49 -17.41 -11.74
N LEU A 90 6.84 -17.48 -10.45
CA LEU A 90 7.05 -16.29 -9.63
C LEU A 90 8.20 -15.42 -10.17
N GLU A 91 9.31 -16.05 -10.58
CA GLU A 91 10.44 -15.37 -11.21
C GLU A 91 10.05 -14.73 -12.54
N LEU A 92 9.30 -15.45 -13.38
CA LEU A 92 8.77 -14.92 -14.65
C LEU A 92 7.90 -13.68 -14.44
N TRP A 93 7.12 -13.66 -13.35
CA TRP A 93 6.29 -12.52 -12.96
C TRP A 93 7.08 -11.38 -12.30
N GLY A 94 8.38 -11.55 -12.06
CA GLY A 94 9.26 -10.52 -11.52
C GLY A 94 9.58 -10.64 -10.02
N LEU A 95 9.34 -11.79 -9.38
CA LEU A 95 9.78 -12.02 -8.01
C LEU A 95 11.30 -12.24 -7.96
N LEU A 96 12.01 -11.32 -7.31
CA LEU A 96 13.45 -11.42 -7.11
C LEU A 96 13.79 -12.46 -6.02
N SER A 97 15.01 -12.99 -6.02
CA SER A 97 15.58 -13.72 -4.88
C SER A 97 16.37 -12.77 -3.98
N GLY A 98 16.50 -13.06 -2.67
CA GLY A 98 17.29 -12.22 -1.74
C GLY A 98 16.50 -11.08 -1.06
N CYS A 99 17.18 -9.99 -0.69
CA CYS A 99 16.59 -8.80 -0.04
C CYS A 99 15.99 -7.87 -1.10
N LYS A 100 14.67 -7.70 -1.08
CA LYS A 100 13.90 -7.29 -2.28
C LYS A 100 13.21 -5.94 -2.20
N SER A 101 13.06 -5.38 -1.00
CA SER A 101 12.03 -4.38 -0.73
C SER A 101 12.14 -3.13 -1.62
N GLU A 102 13.36 -2.69 -1.95
CA GLU A 102 13.59 -1.53 -2.84
C GLU A 102 13.45 -1.85 -4.33
N ALA A 103 13.64 -3.11 -4.71
CA ALA A 103 13.77 -3.54 -6.10
C ALA A 103 12.52 -4.22 -6.67
N ILE A 104 11.51 -4.50 -5.83
CA ILE A 104 10.24 -5.07 -6.31
C ILE A 104 9.57 -4.13 -7.34
N LYS A 105 8.96 -4.73 -8.35
CA LYS A 105 8.24 -4.06 -9.43
C LYS A 105 6.90 -4.76 -9.64
N PRO A 106 5.88 -4.06 -10.19
CA PRO A 106 4.72 -4.75 -10.72
C PRO A 106 5.11 -5.79 -11.78
N PRO A 107 4.26 -6.81 -12.01
CA PRO A 107 4.45 -7.73 -13.11
C PRO A 107 4.58 -7.01 -14.45
N THR A 108 5.43 -7.53 -15.32
CA THR A 108 5.58 -7.02 -16.70
C THR A 108 4.59 -7.64 -17.68
N CYS A 109 3.94 -8.75 -17.30
CA CYS A 109 2.87 -9.38 -18.08
C CYS A 109 1.52 -8.71 -17.80
N LYS A 110 0.45 -9.14 -18.48
CA LYS A 110 -0.91 -8.72 -18.10
C LYS A 110 -1.28 -9.30 -16.74
N PHE A 111 -1.89 -8.47 -15.90
CA PHE A 111 -2.34 -8.87 -14.58
C PHE A 111 -3.58 -8.10 -14.12
N SER A 112 -4.31 -8.67 -13.16
CA SER A 112 -5.36 -7.95 -12.44
C SER A 112 -4.73 -6.93 -11.48
N LYS A 113 -4.72 -5.65 -11.90
CA LYS A 113 -4.16 -4.53 -11.11
C LYS A 113 -4.83 -4.40 -9.74
N VAL A 114 -6.15 -4.55 -9.69
CA VAL A 114 -6.94 -4.42 -8.44
C VAL A 114 -6.57 -5.49 -7.40
N ASP A 115 -6.43 -6.74 -7.83
CA ASP A 115 -6.15 -7.85 -6.92
C ASP A 115 -4.67 -7.87 -6.51
N TYR A 116 -3.76 -7.53 -7.43
CA TYR A 116 -2.34 -7.36 -7.13
C TYR A 116 -2.09 -6.29 -6.06
N PHE A 117 -2.65 -5.09 -6.24
CA PHE A 117 -2.51 -4.03 -5.23
C PHE A 117 -3.21 -4.37 -3.91
N ARG A 118 -4.33 -5.10 -3.94
CA ARG A 118 -4.93 -5.62 -2.71
C ARG A 118 -3.97 -6.57 -1.97
N GLY A 119 -3.29 -7.47 -2.69
CA GLY A 119 -2.26 -8.34 -2.11
C GLY A 119 -1.15 -7.55 -1.41
N LEU A 120 -0.63 -6.50 -2.06
CA LEU A 120 0.37 -5.61 -1.46
C LEU A 120 -0.15 -4.89 -0.21
N ILE A 121 -1.41 -4.42 -0.23
CA ILE A 121 -2.01 -3.68 0.88
C ILE A 121 -2.34 -4.58 2.08
N ASP A 122 -2.68 -5.84 1.82
CA ASP A 122 -2.93 -6.80 2.89
C ASP A 122 -1.65 -7.17 3.64
N GLY A 123 -0.52 -7.23 2.94
CA GLY A 123 0.81 -7.39 3.53
C GLY A 123 1.36 -6.13 4.21
N ASP A 124 1.73 -5.12 3.41
CA ASP A 124 2.45 -3.92 3.89
C ASP A 124 1.57 -2.66 4.05
N GLY A 125 0.27 -2.79 3.81
CA GLY A 125 -0.69 -1.69 3.92
C GLY A 125 -1.48 -1.66 5.22
N SER A 126 -2.37 -0.68 5.34
CA SER A 126 -3.34 -0.58 6.43
C SER A 126 -4.59 0.16 5.97
N LEU A 127 -5.73 -0.16 6.57
CA LEU A 127 -6.97 0.58 6.35
C LEU A 127 -7.85 0.50 7.60
N GLY A 128 -8.72 1.49 7.74
CA GLY A 128 -9.67 1.55 8.84
C GLY A 128 -10.09 2.97 9.13
N LEU A 129 -10.44 3.21 10.40
CA LEU A 129 -10.81 4.53 10.90
C LEU A 129 -9.69 5.06 11.79
N THR A 130 -9.39 6.34 11.66
CA THR A 130 -8.50 7.07 12.57
C THR A 130 -9.17 7.24 13.95
N SER A 131 -8.43 7.74 14.94
CA SER A 131 -9.01 8.10 16.25
C SER A 131 -10.08 9.19 16.18
N LYS A 132 -10.15 9.94 15.09
CA LYS A 132 -11.21 10.92 14.78
C LYS A 132 -12.28 10.34 13.86
N GLU A 133 -12.35 9.02 13.76
CA GLU A 133 -13.32 8.25 12.95
C GLU A 133 -13.27 8.54 11.44
N PHE A 134 -12.19 9.14 10.94
CA PHE A 134 -12.03 9.32 9.50
C PHE A 134 -11.47 8.06 8.84
N PRO A 135 -12.03 7.62 7.71
CA PRO A 135 -11.47 6.56 6.89
C PRO A 135 -10.05 6.89 6.48
N PHE A 136 -9.20 5.87 6.47
CA PHE A 136 -7.89 5.92 5.84
C PHE A 136 -7.58 4.60 5.16
N LEU A 137 -6.73 4.67 4.14
CA LEU A 137 -6.07 3.53 3.53
C LEU A 137 -4.65 3.94 3.19
N SER A 138 -3.68 3.12 3.55
CA SER A 138 -2.26 3.39 3.38
C SER A 138 -1.50 2.21 2.80
N LEU A 139 -0.43 2.50 2.06
CA LEU A 139 0.58 1.55 1.64
C LEU A 139 1.95 2.08 2.03
N VAL A 140 2.76 1.20 2.63
CA VAL A 140 4.17 1.45 2.92
C VAL A 140 5.01 0.61 1.98
N THR A 141 6.03 1.20 1.35
CA THR A 141 6.95 0.47 0.49
C THR A 141 8.28 1.21 0.36
N SER A 142 9.39 0.49 0.20
CA SER A 142 10.67 1.09 -0.15
C SER A 142 10.93 1.10 -1.66
N SER A 143 10.05 0.49 -2.47
CA SER A 143 10.17 0.50 -3.94
C SER A 143 9.58 1.75 -4.57
N SER A 144 10.40 2.43 -5.37
CA SER A 144 9.96 3.57 -6.19
C SER A 144 9.04 3.15 -7.34
N TYR A 145 9.12 1.89 -7.80
CA TYR A 145 8.27 1.38 -8.86
C TYR A 145 6.86 1.15 -8.35
N ILE A 146 6.73 0.48 -7.19
CA ILE A 146 5.44 0.23 -6.56
C ILE A 146 4.74 1.54 -6.19
N ILE A 147 5.48 2.50 -5.62
CA ILE A 147 4.85 3.76 -5.21
C ILE A 147 4.36 4.58 -6.39
N THR A 148 5.09 4.60 -7.51
CA THR A 148 4.68 5.34 -8.71
C THR A 148 3.36 4.79 -9.25
N GLU A 149 3.29 3.48 -9.42
CA GLU A 149 2.12 2.77 -9.93
C GLU A 149 0.93 2.84 -8.96
N TYR A 150 1.19 2.86 -7.66
CA TYR A 150 0.15 3.06 -6.66
C TYR A 150 -0.41 4.49 -6.67
N LEU A 151 0.44 5.50 -6.88
CA LEU A 151 0.00 6.89 -7.05
C LEU A 151 -0.83 7.08 -8.32
N GLU A 152 -0.47 6.40 -9.40
CA GLU A 152 -1.26 6.36 -10.64
C GLU A 152 -2.61 5.68 -10.41
N LEU A 153 -2.65 4.54 -9.71
CA LEU A 153 -3.91 3.90 -9.33
C LEU A 153 -4.80 4.82 -8.49
N ILE A 154 -4.23 5.53 -7.51
CA ILE A 154 -4.99 6.50 -6.72
C ILE A 154 -5.55 7.60 -7.62
N HIS A 155 -4.77 8.10 -8.58
CA HIS A 155 -5.22 9.12 -9.51
C HIS A 155 -6.35 8.60 -10.41
N GLU A 156 -6.23 7.40 -10.97
CA GLU A 156 -7.26 6.74 -11.79
C GLU A 156 -8.59 6.63 -11.04
N ILE A 157 -8.55 6.27 -9.75
CA ILE A 157 -9.76 6.02 -8.93
C ILE A 157 -10.36 7.30 -8.34
N THR A 158 -9.52 8.26 -7.94
CA THR A 158 -9.97 9.44 -7.17
C THR A 158 -9.94 10.74 -7.98
N GLY A 159 -9.33 10.73 -9.17
CA GLY A 159 -9.05 11.93 -9.96
C GLY A 159 -7.97 12.85 -9.35
N LYS A 160 -7.42 12.52 -8.18
CA LYS A 160 -6.52 13.40 -7.42
C LYS A 160 -5.07 12.93 -7.50
N THR A 161 -4.19 13.81 -7.95
CA THR A 161 -2.75 13.55 -7.94
C THR A 161 -2.21 13.67 -6.52
N LYS A 162 -1.55 12.62 -6.04
CA LYS A 162 -0.76 12.64 -4.81
C LYS A 162 0.72 12.60 -5.14
N THR A 163 1.53 13.18 -4.27
CA THR A 163 2.97 13.04 -4.29
C THR A 163 3.42 12.38 -3.00
N SER A 164 4.49 11.60 -3.08
CA SER A 164 5.10 10.93 -1.93
C SER A 164 6.61 11.02 -2.03
N ASN A 165 7.24 11.39 -0.93
CA ASN A 165 8.68 11.36 -0.78
C ASN A 165 9.04 10.31 0.27
N ARG A 166 10.24 9.75 0.16
CA ARG A 166 10.79 8.87 1.20
C ARG A 166 10.83 9.63 2.53
N ASN A 167 10.42 8.95 3.61
CA ASN A 167 10.51 9.52 4.94
C ASN A 167 11.99 9.74 5.33
N ALA A 168 12.25 10.65 6.26
CA ALA A 168 13.63 10.96 6.65
C ALA A 168 14.28 9.82 7.46
N ARG A 169 13.47 9.09 8.24
CA ARG A 169 13.91 8.10 9.23
C ARG A 169 14.39 6.79 8.60
N ASP A 170 13.55 6.17 7.78
CA ASP A 170 13.73 4.81 7.27
C ASP A 170 13.90 4.79 5.74
N LYS A 171 13.83 5.96 5.09
CA LYS A 171 13.89 6.13 3.63
C LYS A 171 12.81 5.33 2.88
N ILE A 172 11.65 5.11 3.49
CA ILE A 172 10.50 4.41 2.88
C ILE A 172 9.42 5.38 2.44
N TYR A 173 8.63 5.01 1.44
CA TYR A 173 7.41 5.72 1.07
C TYR A 173 6.26 5.30 1.98
N ASN A 174 5.44 6.27 2.39
CA ASN A 174 4.18 6.03 3.07
C ASN A 174 3.10 6.92 2.42
N VAL A 175 2.21 6.30 1.65
CA VAL A 175 1.09 7.00 1.01
C VAL A 175 -0.18 6.68 1.75
N VAL A 176 -0.87 7.73 2.20
CA VAL A 176 -2.16 7.62 2.88
C VAL A 176 -3.23 8.41 2.11
N VAL A 177 -4.35 7.77 1.82
CA VAL A 177 -5.62 8.38 1.40
C VAL A 177 -6.56 8.46 2.59
N TYR A 178 -7.44 9.46 2.61
CA TYR A 178 -8.36 9.71 3.72
C TYR A 178 -9.78 9.96 3.23
N LYS A 179 -10.76 9.72 4.10
CA LYS A 179 -12.18 10.04 3.91
C LYS A 179 -12.73 9.46 2.60
N GLU A 180 -13.43 10.25 1.80
CA GLU A 180 -14.06 9.80 0.55
C GLU A 180 -13.06 9.16 -0.42
N ASP A 181 -11.83 9.69 -0.52
CA ASP A 181 -10.80 9.10 -1.38
C ASP A 181 -10.39 7.70 -0.89
N ALA A 182 -10.36 7.49 0.44
CA ALA A 182 -10.13 6.18 1.02
C ALA A 182 -11.32 5.23 0.79
N GLN A 183 -12.56 5.74 0.80
CA GLN A 183 -13.75 4.94 0.50
C GLN A 183 -13.78 4.49 -0.96
N LEU A 184 -13.51 5.41 -1.91
CA LEU A 184 -13.44 5.08 -3.33
C LEU A 184 -12.38 4.00 -3.58
N LEU A 185 -11.18 4.20 -3.06
CA LEU A 185 -10.10 3.24 -3.21
C LEU A 185 -10.40 1.89 -2.51
N ALA A 186 -10.97 1.91 -1.32
CA ALA A 186 -11.38 0.69 -0.61
C ALA A 186 -12.49 -0.06 -1.37
N SER A 187 -13.43 0.65 -2.01
CA SER A 187 -14.52 0.02 -2.78
C SER A 187 -13.99 -0.70 -4.01
N TYR A 188 -12.99 -0.12 -4.66
CA TYR A 188 -12.30 -0.70 -5.80
C TYR A 188 -11.52 -1.95 -5.38
N LEU A 189 -10.70 -1.84 -4.34
CA LEU A 189 -9.83 -2.93 -3.89
C LEU A 189 -10.60 -4.09 -3.27
N TYR A 190 -11.51 -3.81 -2.33
CA TYR A 190 -12.20 -4.81 -1.51
C TYR A 190 -13.66 -5.03 -1.98
N TYR A 191 -13.80 -5.43 -3.25
CA TYR A 191 -15.09 -5.77 -3.82
C TYR A 191 -15.67 -7.07 -3.22
N LYS A 192 -16.97 -7.28 -3.41
CA LYS A 192 -17.68 -8.44 -2.84
C LYS A 192 -17.10 -9.77 -3.37
N GLY A 193 -16.72 -10.66 -2.46
CA GLY A 193 -16.23 -12.01 -2.79
C GLY A 193 -14.75 -12.06 -3.15
N CYS A 194 -14.01 -10.96 -2.98
CA CYS A 194 -12.58 -10.94 -3.25
C CYS A 194 -11.79 -11.74 -2.20
N LEU A 195 -10.65 -12.31 -2.62
CA LEU A 195 -9.69 -12.93 -1.71
C LEU A 195 -8.91 -11.82 -0.97
N ALA A 196 -8.94 -11.82 0.36
CA ALA A 196 -8.28 -10.84 1.22
C ALA A 196 -8.17 -11.38 2.66
N LEU A 197 -7.36 -10.73 3.48
CA LEU A 197 -7.32 -11.01 4.92
C LEU A 197 -8.66 -10.69 5.58
N SER A 198 -9.20 -11.65 6.35
CA SER A 198 -10.50 -11.51 7.02
C SER A 198 -10.61 -10.24 7.86
N ARG A 199 -9.56 -9.90 8.64
CA ARG A 199 -9.53 -8.66 9.44
C ARG A 199 -9.57 -7.39 8.59
N LYS A 200 -8.98 -7.40 7.39
CA LYS A 200 -8.91 -6.25 6.48
C LYS A 200 -10.25 -6.05 5.78
N LEU A 201 -10.96 -7.14 5.42
CA LEU A 201 -12.34 -7.08 4.90
C LEU A 201 -13.31 -6.42 5.90
N LEU A 202 -13.18 -6.75 7.20
CA LEU A 202 -13.97 -6.10 8.25
C LEU A 202 -13.68 -4.59 8.31
N LYS A 203 -12.41 -4.18 8.24
CA LYS A 203 -12.02 -2.76 8.19
C LYS A 203 -12.47 -2.05 6.92
N ALA A 204 -12.40 -2.72 5.77
CA ALA A 204 -12.92 -2.21 4.50
C ALA A 204 -14.41 -1.92 4.63
N SER A 205 -15.18 -2.84 5.22
CA SER A 205 -16.61 -2.66 5.46
C SER A 205 -16.91 -1.44 6.35
N GLN A 206 -16.10 -1.22 7.40
CA GLN A 206 -16.21 -0.02 8.25
C GLN A 206 -15.94 1.26 7.46
N VAL A 207 -14.89 1.27 6.63
CA VAL A 207 -14.54 2.38 5.75
C VAL A 207 -15.69 2.67 4.77
N LEU A 208 -16.24 1.66 4.11
CA LEU A 208 -17.32 1.82 3.14
C LEU A 208 -18.63 2.33 3.76
N ASN A 209 -18.90 1.96 5.01
CA ASN A 209 -20.09 2.42 5.73
C ASN A 209 -19.96 3.82 6.35
N TRP A 210 -18.77 4.42 6.33
CA TRP A 210 -18.57 5.76 6.87
C TRP A 210 -19.40 6.80 6.10
N LYS A 211 -19.99 7.75 6.82
CA LYS A 211 -20.74 8.86 6.24
C LYS A 211 -20.03 10.17 6.54
N HIS A 212 -19.92 11.01 5.53
CA HIS A 212 -19.35 12.33 5.69
C HIS A 212 -20.20 13.16 6.66
N PRO A 213 -19.64 13.68 7.78
CA PRO A 213 -20.41 14.45 8.75
C PRO A 213 -20.94 15.76 8.16
N ASP A 214 -22.21 16.09 8.40
CA ASP A 214 -22.87 17.29 7.84
C ASP A 214 -22.16 18.61 8.19
N ARG A 215 -21.49 18.65 9.35
CA ARG A 215 -20.76 19.84 9.84
C ARG A 215 -19.38 19.99 9.21
N MET A 216 -18.88 19.00 8.48
CA MET A 216 -17.58 19.05 7.84
C MET A 216 -17.69 19.79 6.50
N LYS A 217 -16.81 20.76 6.25
CA LYS A 217 -16.75 21.42 4.94
C LYS A 217 -15.92 20.57 3.98
N ARG A 218 -16.43 20.35 2.78
CA ARG A 218 -15.63 19.88 1.64
C ARG A 218 -14.78 21.03 1.12
N ILE A 219 -13.49 20.78 0.92
CA ILE A 219 -12.54 21.74 0.35
C ILE A 219 -12.10 21.17 -0.99
N ASP A 220 -12.84 21.49 -2.04
CA ASP A 220 -12.62 20.91 -3.36
C ASP A 220 -11.50 21.62 -4.13
N ASN A 221 -11.19 22.87 -3.77
CA ASN A 221 -10.20 23.69 -4.47
C ASN A 221 -9.17 24.32 -3.51
N ARG A 222 -8.08 23.59 -3.22
CA ARG A 222 -6.91 24.23 -2.59
C ARG A 222 -6.22 25.12 -3.61
N LYS A 223 -6.40 26.46 -3.51
CA LYS A 223 -5.64 27.46 -4.28
C LYS A 223 -4.14 27.18 -4.14
N ARG A 224 -3.46 26.78 -5.22
CA ARG A 224 -2.00 26.63 -5.28
C ARG A 224 -1.35 28.00 -5.14
N TRP A 225 -0.12 28.05 -4.60
CA TRP A 225 0.66 29.29 -4.53
C TRP A 225 1.30 29.56 -5.89
N THR A 226 1.16 30.77 -6.43
CA THR A 226 1.90 31.21 -7.62
C THR A 226 3.18 31.97 -7.23
N PRO A 227 4.17 32.06 -8.14
CA PRO A 227 5.37 32.88 -7.90
C PRO A 227 5.04 34.35 -7.62
N GLU A 228 3.98 34.89 -8.20
CA GLU A 228 3.49 36.26 -7.97
C GLU A 228 2.98 36.40 -6.53
N GLU A 229 2.16 35.45 -6.05
CA GLU A 229 1.69 35.43 -4.68
C GLU A 229 2.85 35.28 -3.69
N ASP A 230 3.86 34.47 -4.01
CA ASP A 230 5.07 34.34 -3.17
C ASP A 230 5.82 35.66 -3.05
N ARG A 231 6.04 36.37 -4.17
CA ARG A 231 6.65 37.71 -4.16
C ARG A 231 5.81 38.68 -3.35
N PHE A 232 4.49 38.63 -3.51
CA PHE A 232 3.56 39.52 -2.81
C PHE A 232 3.67 39.39 -1.29
N ILE A 233 3.60 38.16 -0.77
CA ILE A 233 3.64 37.94 0.68
C ILE A 233 5.02 38.27 1.29
N THR A 234 6.11 38.13 0.54
CA THR A 234 7.45 38.51 1.01
C THR A 234 7.66 40.02 1.08
N ALA A 235 6.93 40.78 0.26
CA ALA A 235 7.06 42.24 0.18
C ALA A 235 6.05 42.99 1.08
N HIS A 236 5.00 42.32 1.58
CA HIS A 236 3.91 42.96 2.31
C HIS A 236 3.67 42.31 3.67
N SER A 237 2.97 43.02 4.56
CA SER A 237 2.57 42.48 5.86
C SER A 237 1.60 41.29 5.70
N VAL A 238 1.60 40.40 6.70
CA VAL A 238 0.67 39.26 6.75
C VAL A 238 -0.78 39.72 6.66
N LYS A 239 -1.14 40.81 7.35
CA LYS A 239 -2.50 41.36 7.35
C LYS A 239 -2.92 41.82 5.95
N HIS A 240 -2.06 42.57 5.26
CA HIS A 240 -2.34 43.02 3.90
C HIS A 240 -2.43 41.84 2.91
N SER A 241 -1.57 40.85 3.08
CA SER A 241 -1.60 39.62 2.29
C SER A 241 -2.86 38.79 2.48
N MET A 242 -3.44 38.77 3.69
CA MET A 242 -4.70 38.07 3.96
C MET A 242 -5.86 38.69 3.19
N GLU A 243 -5.92 40.02 3.16
CA GLU A 243 -6.97 40.80 2.49
C GLU A 243 -6.88 40.64 0.97
N VAL A 244 -5.67 40.79 0.40
CA VAL A 244 -5.48 40.78 -1.06
C VAL A 244 -5.57 39.37 -1.66
N LEU A 245 -5.04 38.35 -0.97
CA LEU A 245 -5.00 36.98 -1.50
C LEU A 245 -6.19 36.13 -1.05
N GLU A 246 -7.05 36.68 -0.17
CA GLU A 246 -8.17 35.96 0.46
C GLU A 246 -7.73 34.65 1.13
N ARG A 247 -6.55 34.66 1.74
CA ARG A 247 -5.96 33.49 2.42
C ARG A 247 -5.98 33.68 3.93
N SER A 248 -6.21 32.59 4.66
CA SER A 248 -6.08 32.59 6.12
C SER A 248 -4.66 32.98 6.55
N ARG A 249 -4.56 33.63 7.72
CA ARG A 249 -3.29 33.99 8.37
C ARG A 249 -2.30 32.82 8.40
N SER A 250 -2.76 31.66 8.88
CA SER A 250 -1.96 30.44 9.01
C SER A 250 -1.42 29.94 7.66
N SER A 251 -2.18 30.13 6.56
CA SER A 251 -1.70 29.76 5.23
C SER A 251 -0.55 30.65 4.76
N ILE A 252 -0.62 31.95 5.02
CA ILE A 252 0.42 32.92 4.64
C ILE A 252 1.67 32.71 5.47
N GLU A 253 1.53 32.62 6.80
CA GLU A 253 2.66 32.40 7.72
C GLU A 253 3.40 31.09 7.41
N LEU A 254 2.68 30.01 7.13
CA LEU A 254 3.29 28.74 6.73
C LEU A 254 4.03 28.83 5.40
N ARG A 255 3.53 29.62 4.43
CA ARG A 255 4.20 29.81 3.14
C ARG A 255 5.47 30.65 3.30
N LEU A 256 5.40 31.76 4.04
CA LEU A 256 6.56 32.60 4.37
C LEU A 256 7.67 31.80 5.05
N TRP A 257 7.32 30.97 6.03
CA TRP A 257 8.30 30.09 6.70
C TRP A 257 9.00 29.16 5.70
N LYS A 258 8.26 28.57 4.75
CA LYS A 258 8.85 27.70 3.71
C LYS A 258 9.79 28.47 2.79
N LEU A 259 9.41 29.68 2.36
CA LEU A 259 10.23 30.52 1.49
C LEU A 259 11.53 30.93 2.20
N ASN A 260 11.46 31.34 3.47
CA ASN A 260 12.63 31.68 4.26
C ASN A 260 13.58 30.49 4.43
N LYS A 261 13.04 29.29 4.69
CA LYS A 261 13.86 28.08 4.82
C LYS A 261 14.57 27.70 3.52
N LEU A 262 13.94 27.92 2.36
CA LEU A 262 14.56 27.70 1.06
C LEU A 262 15.69 28.70 0.83
N ALA A 263 15.48 29.97 1.18
CA ALA A 263 16.49 31.02 1.07
C ALA A 263 17.69 30.80 2.02
N SER A 264 17.49 30.21 3.20
CA SER A 264 18.59 29.87 4.14
C SER A 264 19.41 28.64 3.75
N ASN A 265 18.92 27.83 2.81
CA ASN A 265 19.58 26.61 2.34
C ASN A 265 20.16 26.74 0.91
N SER A 266 20.07 27.94 0.33
CA SER A 266 20.60 28.30 -1.00
C SER A 266 21.84 29.16 -0.82
#